data_AF-A0A3D5Q851-F1
#
_entry.id   AF-A0A3D5Q851-F1
#
_cell.length_a   1.000
_cell.length_b   1.000
_cell.length_c   1.000
_cell.angle_alpha   90.00
_cell.angle_beta   90.00
_cell.angle_gamma   90.00
#
_symmetry.space_group_name_H-M   'P 1'
#
loop_
_entity.id
_entity.type
_entity.pdbx_description
1 polymer ?
#
loop_
_entity_poly.entity_id
_entity_poly.type
_entity_poly.pdbx_seq_one_letter_code
_entity_poly.pdbx_strand_id
1 'polypeptide(L)'
;MSSNSNRLIGLTQERAIEENTGVTDLHIGWQDEYSAQRQQDPAGHTHQAPVVTWKRDGITYQYVPTLPFRVNVTETPWLRRVLGLQEEPSYLVDGERLIADIEQQLLSRGLRHRDQAGHAHA
;
A
#
# COMPACT_ATOMS: atom_id res chain seq x y z
N MET A 1 -23.79 6.02 -8.29
CA MET A 1 -23.50 4.59 -8.50
C MET A 1 -22.31 4.24 -7.63
N SER A 2 -22.54 3.46 -6.57
CA SER A 2 -21.54 3.16 -5.55
C SER A 2 -20.65 2.03 -6.05
N SER A 3 -19.45 2.36 -6.50
CA SER A 3 -18.42 1.39 -6.83
C SER A 3 -17.95 0.73 -5.54
N ASN A 4 -18.55 -0.43 -5.21
CA ASN A 4 -17.99 -1.39 -4.26
C ASN A 4 -16.75 -2.04 -4.91
N SER A 5 -15.73 -1.23 -5.18
CA SER A 5 -14.37 -1.73 -5.24
C SER A 5 -14.07 -2.24 -3.85
N ASN A 6 -13.65 -3.49 -3.74
CA ASN A 6 -13.24 -4.14 -2.50
C ASN A 6 -12.06 -3.36 -1.90
N ARG A 7 -12.34 -2.22 -1.26
CA ARG A 7 -11.35 -1.29 -0.72
C ARG A 7 -10.72 -1.99 0.46
N LEU A 8 -9.46 -2.38 0.31
CA LEU A 8 -8.66 -3.00 1.36
C LEU A 8 -8.55 -2.09 2.61
N ILE A 9 -8.71 -0.78 2.42
CA ILE A 9 -8.70 0.25 3.46
C ILE A 9 -9.92 1.16 3.29
N GLY A 10 -10.78 1.19 4.31
CA GLY A 10 -12.00 2.01 4.32
C GLY A 10 -11.82 3.37 5.00
N LEU A 11 -12.77 4.29 4.81
CA LEU A 11 -12.76 5.65 5.39
C LEU A 11 -12.54 5.67 6.92
N THR A 12 -13.05 4.66 7.63
CA THR A 12 -12.87 4.53 9.09
C THR A 12 -11.44 4.15 9.47
N GLN A 13 -10.76 3.34 8.65
CA GLN A 13 -9.35 3.01 8.87
C GLN A 13 -8.44 4.19 8.53
N GLU A 14 -8.73 4.94 7.47
CA GLU A 14 -7.99 6.16 7.13
C GLU A 14 -7.97 7.13 8.32
N ARG A 15 -9.15 7.39 8.92
CA ARG A 15 -9.24 8.27 10.08
C ARG A 15 -8.49 7.75 11.32
N ALA A 16 -8.54 6.45 11.58
CA ALA A 16 -7.78 5.86 12.69
C ALA A 16 -6.26 6.02 12.49
N ILE A 17 -5.79 5.91 11.24
CA ILE A 17 -4.37 6.12 10.88
C ILE A 17 -3.98 7.60 11.04
N GLU A 18 -4.84 8.54 10.65
CA GLU A 18 -4.62 9.98 10.87
C GLU A 18 -4.41 10.29 12.35
N GLU A 19 -5.31 9.79 13.21
CA GLU A 19 -5.26 9.99 14.66
C GLU A 19 -3.97 9.39 15.26
N ASN A 20 -3.55 8.21 14.79
CA ASN A 20 -2.35 7.53 15.28
C ASN A 20 -1.03 8.18 14.82
N THR A 21 -1.01 8.79 13.64
CA THR A 21 0.22 9.29 13.01
C THR A 21 0.36 10.82 13.05
N GLY A 22 -0.71 11.53 13.43
CA GLY A 22 -0.75 12.99 13.51
C GLY A 22 -0.78 13.69 12.15
N VAL A 23 -1.12 12.97 11.08
CA VAL A 23 -1.34 13.54 9.74
C VAL A 23 -2.82 13.93 9.57
N THR A 24 -3.11 14.71 8.54
CA THR A 24 -4.47 15.16 8.21
C THR A 24 -4.76 14.96 6.74
N ASP A 25 -6.03 14.84 6.35
CA ASP A 25 -6.45 14.69 4.96
C ASP A 25 -5.80 13.44 4.29
N LEU A 26 -5.72 12.34 5.04
CA LEU A 26 -5.24 11.05 4.55
C LEU A 26 -6.25 10.48 3.56
N HIS A 27 -5.77 10.21 2.36
CA HIS A 27 -6.53 9.59 1.30
C HIS A 27 -5.76 8.43 0.67
N ILE A 28 -6.38 7.26 0.61
CA ILE A 28 -5.83 6.07 -0.03
C ILE A 28 -6.64 5.76 -1.29
N GLY A 29 -6.11 6.18 -2.43
CA GLY A 29 -6.73 6.06 -3.75
C GLY A 29 -6.20 4.86 -4.55
N TRP A 30 -7.01 4.36 -5.49
CA TRP A 30 -6.63 3.28 -6.44
C TRP A 30 -6.70 3.75 -7.90
N GLN A 31 -6.71 5.05 -8.15
CA GLN A 31 -6.72 5.56 -9.52
C GLN A 31 -5.35 5.29 -10.17
N ASP A 32 -5.32 5.01 -11.47
CA ASP A 32 -4.08 4.76 -12.22
C ASP A 32 -3.42 6.10 -12.56
N GLU A 33 -2.58 6.58 -11.63
CA GLU A 33 -1.95 7.90 -11.66
C GLU A 33 -0.44 7.79 -11.90
N TYR A 34 0.19 6.69 -11.46
CA TYR A 34 1.64 6.49 -11.50
C TYR A 34 2.02 5.09 -11.99
N SER A 35 3.06 5.01 -12.83
CA SER A 35 3.64 3.73 -13.28
C SER A 35 4.12 2.85 -12.11
N ALA A 36 4.56 3.46 -11.01
CA ALA A 36 4.99 2.77 -9.79
C ALA A 36 3.88 1.98 -9.08
N GLN A 37 2.60 2.23 -9.43
CA GLN A 37 1.49 1.46 -8.88
C GLN A 37 1.43 0.05 -9.45
N ARG A 38 1.92 -0.19 -10.66
CA ARG A 38 1.92 -1.53 -11.26
C ARG A 38 3.11 -2.32 -10.72
N GLN A 39 2.83 -3.30 -9.89
CA GLN A 39 3.84 -4.13 -9.21
C GLN A 39 3.57 -5.60 -9.50
N GLN A 40 4.61 -6.41 -9.61
CA GLN A 40 4.48 -7.84 -9.87
C GLN A 40 4.66 -8.62 -8.58
N ASP A 41 3.85 -9.65 -8.41
CA ASP A 41 4.10 -10.66 -7.38
C ASP A 41 5.24 -11.60 -7.80
N PRO A 42 5.74 -12.47 -6.91
CA PRO A 42 6.82 -13.41 -7.25
C PRO A 42 6.45 -14.46 -8.33
N ALA A 43 5.16 -14.64 -8.63
CA ALA A 43 4.70 -15.47 -9.75
C ALA A 43 4.63 -14.70 -11.09
N GLY A 44 4.86 -13.38 -11.07
CA GLY A 44 4.80 -12.50 -12.24
C GLY A 44 3.41 -11.94 -12.53
N HIS A 45 2.41 -12.18 -11.67
CA HIS A 45 1.10 -11.54 -11.84
C HIS A 45 1.18 -10.07 -11.47
N THR A 46 0.50 -9.22 -12.25
CA THR A 46 0.49 -7.78 -12.02
C THR A 46 -0.62 -7.40 -11.06
N HIS A 47 -0.26 -6.62 -10.04
CA HIS A 47 -1.12 -6.03 -9.04
C HIS A 47 -1.00 -4.50 -9.11
N GLN A 48 -2.06 -3.81 -8.75
CA GLN A 48 -2.04 -2.36 -8.61
C GLN A 48 -1.87 -2.02 -7.13
N ALA A 49 -0.97 -1.10 -6.81
CA ALA A 49 -0.76 -0.51 -5.50
C ALA A 49 -1.54 0.80 -5.37
N PRO A 50 -1.94 1.20 -4.15
CA PRO A 50 -2.69 2.43 -3.95
C PRO A 50 -1.75 3.64 -4.03
N VAL A 51 -2.33 4.84 -4.14
CA VAL A 51 -1.64 6.09 -3.86
C VAL A 51 -2.10 6.58 -2.49
N VAL A 52 -1.15 6.77 -1.59
CA VAL A 52 -1.38 7.34 -0.26
C VAL A 52 -1.03 8.81 -0.31
N THR A 53 -2.02 9.67 -0.07
CA THR A 53 -1.86 11.12 -0.02
C THR A 53 -2.19 11.60 1.38
N TRP A 54 -1.41 12.52 1.95
CA TRP A 54 -1.73 13.13 3.25
C TRP A 54 -1.18 14.54 3.34
N LYS A 55 -1.65 15.30 4.33
CA LYS A 55 -1.14 16.62 4.69
C LYS A 55 -0.47 16.62 6.05
N ARG A 56 0.64 17.35 6.13
CA ARG A 56 1.35 17.65 7.38
C ARG A 56 1.96 19.04 7.30
N ASP A 57 1.79 19.84 8.36
CA ASP A 57 2.28 21.22 8.43
C ASP A 57 1.88 22.08 7.21
N GLY A 58 0.68 21.83 6.65
CA GLY A 58 0.16 22.52 5.46
C GLY A 58 0.72 22.04 4.12
N ILE A 59 1.65 21.08 4.12
CA ILE A 59 2.25 20.50 2.91
C ILE A 59 1.57 19.18 2.57
N THR A 60 1.20 18.99 1.30
CA THR A 60 0.66 17.73 0.78
C THR A 60 1.80 16.81 0.34
N TYR A 61 1.74 15.57 0.79
CA TYR A 61 2.67 14.50 0.47
C TYR A 61 1.94 13.36 -0.24
N GLN A 62 2.66 12.65 -1.10
CA GLN A 62 2.18 11.49 -1.83
C GLN A 62 3.20 10.35 -1.79
N TYR A 63 2.70 9.13 -1.75
CA TYR A 63 3.50 7.92 -1.66
C TYR A 63 2.76 6.73 -2.28
N VAL A 64 3.46 5.95 -3.11
CA VAL A 64 2.98 4.65 -3.59
C VAL A 64 3.69 3.57 -2.77
N PRO A 65 2.98 2.79 -1.92
CA PRO A 65 3.58 1.73 -1.14
C PRO A 65 3.93 0.53 -2.02
N THR A 66 4.96 -0.20 -1.60
CA THR A 66 5.27 -1.51 -2.16
C THR A 66 4.30 -2.54 -1.61
N LEU A 67 3.72 -3.38 -2.46
CA LEU A 67 2.80 -4.43 -2.04
C LEU A 67 3.57 -5.60 -1.41
N PRO A 68 3.35 -5.90 -0.12
CA PRO A 68 3.85 -7.14 0.46
C PRO A 68 2.98 -8.31 0.00
N PHE A 69 3.61 -9.41 -0.40
CA PHE A 69 2.92 -10.62 -0.84
C PHE A 69 3.16 -11.79 0.12
N ARG A 70 2.13 -12.59 0.36
CA ARG A 70 2.20 -13.85 1.11
C ARG A 70 1.65 -15.01 0.28
N VAL A 71 2.21 -16.20 0.47
CA VAL A 71 1.75 -17.41 -0.22
C VAL A 71 0.33 -17.74 0.24
N ASN A 72 -0.57 -17.95 -0.72
CA ASN A 72 -1.93 -18.38 -0.48
C ASN A 72 -1.97 -19.89 -0.24
N VAL A 73 -1.84 -20.29 1.02
CA VAL A 73 -1.85 -21.70 1.42
C VAL A 73 -3.28 -22.29 1.48
N THR A 74 -4.31 -21.46 1.23
CA THR A 74 -5.73 -21.83 1.37
C THR A 74 -6.22 -22.77 0.27
N GLU A 75 -5.51 -22.88 -0.84
CA GLU A 75 -5.90 -23.73 -1.96
C GLU A 75 -5.50 -25.17 -1.69
N THR A 76 -6.40 -25.88 -1.02
CA THR A 76 -6.41 -27.32 -0.74
C THR A 76 -5.48 -28.14 -1.64
N PRO A 77 -4.21 -28.36 -1.23
CA PRO A 77 -3.17 -28.92 -2.11
C PRO A 77 -3.52 -30.32 -2.61
N TRP A 78 -4.27 -31.08 -1.82
CA TRP A 78 -4.69 -32.45 -2.18
C TRP A 78 -5.71 -32.48 -3.32
N LEU A 79 -6.65 -31.52 -3.38
CA LEU A 79 -7.68 -31.45 -4.43
C LEU A 79 -7.04 -31.16 -5.79
N ARG A 80 -6.01 -30.32 -5.83
CA ARG A 80 -5.27 -29.97 -7.05
C ARG A 80 -4.38 -31.10 -7.55
N ARG A 81 -3.74 -31.83 -6.61
CA ARG A 81 -2.98 -33.05 -6.94
C ARG A 81 -3.89 -34.14 -7.54
N VAL A 82 -5.12 -34.27 -7.06
CA VAL A 82 -6.13 -35.19 -7.64
C VAL A 82 -6.57 -34.74 -9.05
N LEU A 83 -6.61 -33.43 -9.31
CA LEU A 83 -7.03 -32.85 -10.59
C LEU A 83 -5.89 -32.67 -11.62
N GLY A 84 -4.65 -33.02 -11.28
CA GLY A 84 -3.50 -32.94 -12.20
C GLY A 84 -3.10 -31.52 -12.62
N LEU A 85 -3.48 -30.50 -11.84
CA LEU A 85 -3.12 -29.10 -12.11
C LEU A 85 -1.67 -28.86 -11.67
N GLN A 86 -0.83 -28.27 -12.55
CA GLN A 86 0.52 -27.84 -12.19
C GLN A 86 0.47 -26.77 -11.09
N GLU A 87 1.34 -26.89 -10.09
CA GLU A 87 1.43 -25.97 -8.95
C GLU A 87 2.08 -24.65 -9.38
N GLU A 88 1.28 -23.61 -9.62
CA GLU A 88 1.77 -22.23 -9.49
C GLU A 88 1.36 -21.71 -8.11
N PRO A 89 2.31 -21.29 -7.26
CA PRO A 89 1.97 -20.71 -5.97
C PRO A 89 1.19 -19.41 -6.21
N SER A 90 -0.05 -19.36 -5.71
CA SER A 90 -0.82 -18.13 -5.73
C SER A 90 -0.37 -17.22 -4.58
N TYR A 91 -0.22 -15.93 -4.86
CA TYR A 91 0.17 -14.93 -3.86
C TYR A 91 -0.99 -14.00 -3.58
N LEU A 92 -1.16 -13.64 -2.30
CA LEU A 92 -2.13 -12.64 -1.85
C LEU A 92 -1.37 -11.44 -1.29
N VAL A 93 -1.91 -10.24 -1.48
CA VAL A 93 -1.41 -9.05 -0.80
C VAL A 93 -1.61 -9.19 0.70
N ASP A 94 -0.56 -8.96 1.46
CA ASP A 94 -0.59 -8.93 2.92
C ASP A 94 -1.08 -7.56 3.40
N GLY A 95 -2.40 -7.43 3.55
CA GLY A 95 -3.03 -6.16 3.91
C GLY A 95 -2.60 -5.62 5.27
N GLU A 96 -2.33 -6.48 6.26
CA GLU A 96 -1.89 -6.05 7.59
C GLU A 96 -0.49 -5.45 7.53
N ARG A 97 0.42 -6.12 6.82
CA ARG A 97 1.77 -5.61 6.59
C ARG A 97 1.76 -4.32 5.78
N LEU A 98 0.91 -4.23 4.76
CA LEU A 98 0.77 -3.02 3.95
C LEU A 98 0.33 -1.81 4.81
N ILE A 99 -0.64 -2.00 5.71
CA ILE A 99 -1.09 -0.95 6.62
C ILE A 99 0.07 -0.51 7.54
N ALA A 100 0.79 -1.47 8.13
CA ALA A 100 1.92 -1.17 9.00
C ALA A 100 3.02 -0.38 8.26
N ASP A 101 3.33 -0.75 7.01
CA ASP A 101 4.31 -0.04 6.18
C ASP A 101 3.86 1.40 5.87
N ILE A 102 2.57 1.61 5.60
CA ILE A 102 2.00 2.95 5.40
C ILE A 102 2.12 3.78 6.69
N GLU A 103 1.73 3.24 7.84
CA GLU A 103 1.83 3.95 9.13
C GLU A 103 3.29 4.35 9.44
N GLN A 104 4.24 3.44 9.26
CA GLN A 104 5.67 3.72 9.42
C GLN A 104 6.14 4.83 8.48
N GLN A 105 5.64 4.86 7.25
CA GLN A 105 5.96 5.93 6.30
C GLN A 105 5.40 7.28 6.74
N LEU A 106 4.16 7.33 7.22
CA LEU A 106 3.52 8.56 7.68
C LEU A 106 4.26 9.14 8.91
N LEU A 107 4.70 8.27 9.82
CA LEU A 107 5.52 8.64 10.98
C LEU A 107 6.90 9.15 10.59
N SER A 108 7.57 8.48 9.63
CA SER A 108 8.96 8.78 9.26
C SER A 108 9.12 9.95 8.29
N ARG A 109 8.29 10.05 7.25
CA ARG A 109 8.36 11.14 6.26
C ARG A 109 7.78 12.45 6.77
N GLY A 110 6.98 12.41 7.83
CA GLY A 110 6.61 13.62 8.54
C GLY A 110 7.73 14.23 9.40
N LEU A 111 8.90 13.58 9.51
CA LEU A 111 10.08 14.11 10.21
C LEU A 111 11.19 14.61 9.26
N ARG A 112 11.08 14.40 7.94
CA ARG A 112 12.18 14.63 6.99
C ARG A 112 12.13 15.94 6.21
N HIS A 113 11.44 16.97 6.69
CA HIS A 113 11.48 18.32 6.10
C HIS A 113 12.17 19.38 6.99
N ARG A 114 13.21 19.00 7.74
CA ARG A 114 14.06 20.00 8.43
C ARG A 114 15.48 20.17 7.88
N ASP A 115 15.99 19.26 7.05
CA ASP A 115 17.43 19.28 6.66
C ASP A 115 17.69 19.34 5.14
N GLN A 116 16.91 20.12 4.39
CA GLN A 116 17.32 20.54 3.03
C GLN A 116 17.19 22.06 2.78
N ALA A 117 17.20 22.87 3.85
CA ALA A 117 17.38 24.31 3.76
C ALA A 117 18.75 24.70 4.33
N GLY A 118 19.81 24.34 3.61
CA GLY A 118 21.14 24.77 3.95
C GLY A 118 22.18 23.86 3.35
N HIS A 119 22.59 24.15 2.12
CA HIS A 119 23.99 24.13 1.68
C HIS A 119 24.03 24.41 0.17
N ALA A 120 24.10 25.70 -0.16
CA ALA A 120 24.81 26.20 -1.33
C ALA A 120 25.04 27.71 -1.15
N HIS A 121 25.91 28.05 -0.20
CA HIS A 121 26.69 29.27 -0.25
C HIS A 121 27.98 28.92 -1.01
N ALA A 122 28.22 29.61 -2.13
CA ALA A 122 29.49 30.21 -2.55
C ALA A 122 29.35 30.70 -3.99
#